data_AF-A0A3A5QJD9-F1
#
_entry.id   AF-A0A3A5QJD9-F1
#
_cell.length_a   1.000
_cell.length_b   1.000
_cell.length_c   1.000
_cell.angle_alpha   90.00
_cell.angle_beta   90.00
_cell.angle_gamma   90.00
#
_symmetry.space_group_name_H-M   'P 1'
#
loop_
_entity.id
_entity.type
_entity.pdbx_description
1 polymer ?
#
loop_
_entity_poly.entity_id
_entity_poly.type
_entity_poly.pdbx_seq_one_letter_code
_entity_poly.pdbx_strand_id
1 'polypeptide(L)'
;MPTVTKNLIIINVLVFFGTIVAQRYGLDLTNYLGLHFVLASDFNPAQLITYMFMHGGFSHIFFNMFAVFMFGPILEQTWGPKRFLFYYILCGIGAGLIQEGVQYIQYVTELSHYAQVNIGTGVIPMEEYLNMMTTVGASGAVYAILLAFGMLFPNNRLFIFPLPFPIKAKFFVIGYAAIELWSGLANSAGDNVAHFAHLGGMLFGLILILYWRKKSNNNGTYYS
;
A
#
# COMPACT_ATOMS: atom_id res chain seq x y z
N MET A 1 9.29 -20.10 -7.93
CA MET A 1 8.50 -18.98 -7.38
C MET A 1 7.04 -19.20 -7.71
N PRO A 2 6.12 -19.12 -6.73
CA PRO A 2 4.67 -19.24 -6.95
C PRO A 2 4.13 -18.24 -8.00
N THR A 3 3.06 -18.62 -8.69
CA THR A 3 2.60 -17.97 -9.92
C THR A 3 2.11 -16.54 -9.66
N VAL A 4 1.28 -16.32 -8.64
CA VAL A 4 0.70 -15.00 -8.38
C VAL A 4 1.77 -14.03 -7.91
N THR A 5 2.62 -14.44 -6.96
CA THR A 5 3.76 -13.65 -6.47
C THR A 5 4.64 -13.20 -7.63
N LYS A 6 5.03 -14.15 -8.50
CA LYS A 6 5.85 -13.86 -9.68
C LYS A 6 5.15 -12.85 -10.60
N ASN A 7 3.86 -13.03 -10.88
CA ASN A 7 3.10 -12.16 -11.77
C ASN A 7 2.94 -10.75 -11.19
N LEU A 8 2.68 -10.62 -9.88
CA LEU A 8 2.62 -9.32 -9.21
C LEU A 8 3.95 -8.57 -9.36
N ILE A 9 5.08 -9.24 -9.13
CA ILE A 9 6.40 -8.62 -9.32
C ILE A 9 6.61 -8.19 -10.77
N ILE A 10 6.33 -9.08 -11.73
CA ILE A 10 6.50 -8.77 -13.17
C ILE A 10 5.64 -7.58 -13.58
N ILE A 11 4.35 -7.57 -13.22
CA ILE A 11 3.43 -6.48 -13.59
C ILE A 11 3.92 -5.15 -13.03
N ASN A 12 4.28 -5.09 -11.75
CA ASN A 12 4.77 -3.85 -11.13
C ASN A 12 6.07 -3.35 -11.79
N VAL A 13 7.00 -4.27 -12.09
CA VAL A 13 8.24 -3.92 -12.79
C VAL A 13 7.97 -3.40 -14.21
N LEU A 14 7.06 -4.06 -14.95
CA LEU A 14 6.67 -3.62 -16.28
C LEU A 14 5.98 -2.25 -16.26
N VAL A 15 5.07 -2.02 -15.32
CA VAL A 15 4.40 -0.72 -15.16
C VAL A 15 5.41 0.36 -14.81
N PHE A 16 6.36 0.10 -13.90
CA PHE A 16 7.40 1.07 -13.54
C PHE A 16 8.29 1.46 -14.73
N PHE A 17 8.78 0.48 -15.50
CA PHE A 17 9.52 0.79 -16.74
C PHE A 17 8.63 1.45 -17.80
N GLY A 18 7.35 1.05 -17.87
CA GLY A 18 6.34 1.69 -18.70
C GLY A 18 6.18 3.17 -18.38
N THR A 19 6.14 3.55 -17.11
CA THR A 19 6.11 4.95 -16.66
C THR A 19 7.34 5.71 -17.13
N ILE A 20 8.54 5.14 -16.98
CA ILE A 20 9.79 5.78 -17.43
C ILE A 20 9.75 6.01 -18.95
N VAL A 21 9.33 5.02 -19.73
CA VAL A 21 9.25 5.13 -21.19
C VAL A 21 8.18 6.13 -21.61
N ALA A 22 6.97 6.04 -21.05
CA ALA A 22 5.86 6.93 -21.35
C ALA A 22 6.20 8.41 -21.09
N GLN A 23 6.93 8.68 -20.00
CA GLN A 23 7.39 10.03 -19.67
C GLN A 23 8.29 10.63 -20.76
N ARG A 24 9.07 9.80 -21.49
CA ARG A 24 9.89 10.26 -22.64
C ARG A 24 9.05 10.73 -23.82
N TYR A 25 7.81 10.28 -23.90
CA TYR A 25 6.82 10.69 -24.91
C TYR A 25 5.86 11.76 -24.39
N GLY A 26 6.12 12.36 -23.22
CA GLY A 26 5.27 13.39 -22.63
C GLY A 26 4.00 12.86 -21.96
N LEU A 27 3.91 11.56 -21.71
CA LEU A 27 2.78 10.94 -21.02
C LEU A 27 3.14 10.65 -19.56
N ASP A 28 2.44 11.30 -18.63
CA ASP A 28 2.58 11.02 -17.20
C ASP A 28 1.58 9.96 -16.75
N LEU A 29 2.02 8.70 -16.69
CA LEU A 29 1.17 7.59 -16.24
C LEU A 29 0.70 7.76 -14.79
N THR A 30 1.39 8.53 -13.96
CA THR A 30 0.95 8.80 -12.58
C THR A 30 -0.35 9.58 -12.56
N ASN A 31 -0.53 10.54 -13.47
CA ASN A 31 -1.77 11.31 -13.60
C ASN A 31 -2.95 10.51 -14.17
N TYR A 32 -2.69 9.35 -14.80
CA TYR A 32 -3.76 8.50 -15.33
C TYR A 32 -4.12 7.36 -14.38
N LEU A 33 -3.10 6.77 -13.74
CA LEU A 33 -3.21 5.50 -13.01
C LEU A 33 -3.05 5.66 -11.50
N GLY A 34 -2.52 6.79 -11.02
CA GLY A 34 -2.46 7.12 -9.60
C GLY A 34 -3.85 7.36 -9.02
N LEU A 35 -3.99 7.15 -7.71
CA LEU A 35 -5.23 7.42 -7.00
C LEU A 35 -5.29 8.90 -6.65
N HIS A 36 -6.01 9.66 -7.47
CA HIS A 36 -6.31 11.06 -7.18
C HIS A 36 -7.30 11.14 -6.02
N PHE A 37 -7.23 12.23 -5.27
CA PHE A 37 -8.19 12.54 -4.23
C PHE A 37 -9.62 12.56 -4.79
N VAL A 38 -10.59 12.02 -4.05
CA VAL A 38 -11.97 11.78 -4.49
C VAL A 38 -12.73 13.04 -4.95
N LEU A 39 -12.30 14.22 -4.51
CA LEU A 39 -12.88 15.51 -4.95
C LEU A 39 -12.12 16.18 -6.10
N ALA A 40 -11.01 15.59 -6.56
CA ALA A 40 -10.25 16.08 -7.69
C ALA A 40 -11.00 15.83 -9.01
N SER A 41 -10.79 16.70 -10.01
CA SER A 41 -11.44 16.56 -11.32
C SER A 41 -11.02 15.28 -12.05
N ASP A 42 -9.79 14.84 -11.82
CA ASP A 42 -9.16 13.72 -12.52
C ASP A 42 -9.37 12.37 -11.81
N PHE A 43 -10.17 12.37 -10.74
CA PHE A 43 -10.52 11.14 -10.03
C PHE A 43 -11.28 10.17 -10.93
N ASN A 44 -10.85 8.91 -10.88
CA ASN A 44 -11.51 7.80 -11.55
C ASN A 44 -11.60 6.60 -10.59
N PRO A 45 -12.77 5.99 -10.39
CA PRO A 45 -12.92 4.84 -9.49
C PRO A 45 -12.01 3.64 -9.80
N ALA A 46 -11.58 3.46 -11.06
CA ALA A 46 -10.61 2.44 -11.42
C ALA A 46 -9.24 2.64 -10.72
N GLN A 47 -8.93 3.87 -10.31
CA GLN A 47 -7.71 4.23 -9.62
C GLN A 47 -7.58 3.58 -8.25
N LEU A 48 -8.68 3.14 -7.61
CA LEU A 48 -8.63 2.31 -6.41
C LEU A 48 -7.92 0.97 -6.61
N ILE A 49 -7.69 0.56 -7.87
CA ILE A 49 -6.93 -0.63 -8.23
C ILE A 49 -5.64 -0.26 -8.96
N THR A 50 -5.68 0.66 -9.94
CA THR A 50 -4.50 0.92 -10.78
C THR A 50 -3.35 1.54 -10.01
N TYR A 51 -3.62 2.34 -8.97
CA TYR A 51 -2.58 2.99 -8.17
C TYR A 51 -1.66 1.99 -7.47
N MET A 52 -2.18 0.79 -7.19
CA MET A 52 -1.44 -0.30 -6.56
C MET A 52 -0.24 -0.76 -7.39
N PHE A 53 -0.22 -0.43 -8.69
CA PHE A 53 0.85 -0.82 -9.61
C PHE A 53 1.80 0.32 -9.97
N MET A 54 1.49 1.54 -9.53
CA MET A 54 2.31 2.73 -9.75
C MET A 54 3.36 2.89 -8.66
N HIS A 55 4.54 3.43 -9.01
CA HIS A 55 5.64 3.61 -8.06
C HIS A 55 6.40 4.91 -8.35
N GLY A 56 6.52 5.77 -7.33
CA GLY A 56 7.16 7.09 -7.44
C GLY A 56 8.70 7.08 -7.51
N GLY A 57 9.36 5.91 -7.52
CA GLY A 57 10.81 5.84 -7.62
C GLY A 57 11.39 4.43 -7.45
N PHE A 58 12.68 4.29 -7.73
CA PHE A 58 13.37 3.00 -7.70
C PHE A 58 13.39 2.35 -6.31
N SER A 59 13.73 3.11 -5.26
CA SER A 59 13.72 2.61 -3.88
C SER A 59 12.33 2.11 -3.47
N HIS A 60 11.29 2.85 -3.87
CA HIS A 60 9.91 2.52 -3.57
C HIS A 60 9.50 1.17 -4.19
N ILE A 61 9.72 0.97 -5.50
CA ILE A 61 9.43 -0.33 -6.12
C ILE A 61 10.32 -1.45 -5.60
N PHE A 62 11.61 -1.17 -5.37
CA PHE A 62 12.56 -2.16 -4.88
C PHE A 62 12.10 -2.76 -3.55
N PHE A 63 11.80 -1.93 -2.55
CA PHE A 63 11.41 -2.43 -1.23
C PHE A 63 10.03 -3.09 -1.23
N ASN A 64 9.07 -2.56 -2.00
CA ASN A 64 7.76 -3.22 -2.17
C ASN A 64 7.92 -4.61 -2.78
N MET A 65 8.61 -4.72 -3.91
CA MET A 65 8.76 -5.99 -4.60
C MET A 65 9.70 -6.95 -3.87
N PHE A 66 10.69 -6.44 -3.13
CA PHE A 66 11.51 -7.24 -2.24
C PHE A 66 10.66 -7.89 -1.13
N ALA A 67 9.76 -7.14 -0.50
CA ALA A 67 8.84 -7.70 0.48
C ALA A 67 7.87 -8.72 -0.14
N VAL A 68 7.29 -8.44 -1.32
CA VAL A 68 6.47 -9.42 -2.05
C VAL A 68 7.27 -10.68 -2.38
N PHE A 69 8.52 -10.54 -2.82
CA PHE A 69 9.41 -11.66 -3.13
C PHE A 69 9.73 -12.50 -1.88
N MET A 70 10.01 -11.87 -0.75
CA MET A 70 10.40 -12.54 0.49
C MET A 70 9.22 -13.25 1.17
N PHE A 71 8.07 -12.60 1.26
CA PHE A 71 6.94 -13.06 2.07
C PHE A 71 5.77 -13.61 1.24
N GLY A 72 5.58 -13.11 0.02
CA GLY A 72 4.50 -13.53 -0.88
C GLY A 72 4.49 -15.03 -1.18
N PRO A 73 5.63 -15.68 -1.52
CA PRO A 73 5.66 -17.11 -1.79
C PRO A 73 5.15 -17.97 -0.63
N ILE A 74 5.50 -17.59 0.60
CA ILE A 74 5.12 -18.31 1.81
C ILE A 74 3.60 -18.23 1.99
N LEU A 75 3.01 -17.04 1.84
CA LEU A 75 1.56 -16.86 1.95
C LEU A 75 0.80 -17.53 0.79
N GLU A 76 1.30 -17.44 -0.44
CA GLU A 76 0.69 -18.08 -1.61
C GLU A 76 0.69 -19.60 -1.48
N GLN A 77 1.76 -20.21 -0.97
CA GLN A 77 1.80 -21.65 -0.69
C GLN A 77 0.86 -22.04 0.45
N THR A 78 0.71 -21.18 1.46
CA THR A 78 -0.15 -21.44 2.62
C THR A 78 -1.64 -21.38 2.26
N TRP A 79 -2.05 -20.38 1.46
CA TRP A 79 -3.46 -20.13 1.16
C TRP A 79 -3.90 -20.59 -0.23
N GLY A 80 -2.94 -20.91 -1.10
CA GLY A 80 -3.17 -21.09 -2.52
C GLY A 80 -3.27 -19.75 -3.30
N PRO A 81 -3.12 -19.79 -4.63
CA PRO A 81 -2.98 -18.61 -5.47
C PRO A 81 -4.22 -17.70 -5.45
N LYS A 82 -5.43 -18.28 -5.49
CA LYS A 82 -6.69 -17.50 -5.55
C LYS A 82 -6.89 -16.66 -4.29
N ARG A 83 -6.68 -17.25 -3.11
CA ARG A 83 -6.86 -16.55 -1.83
C ARG A 83 -5.78 -15.51 -1.60
N PHE A 84 -4.53 -15.81 -1.95
CA PHE A 84 -3.44 -14.84 -1.86
C PHE A 84 -3.67 -13.64 -2.77
N LEU A 85 -4.09 -13.85 -4.03
CA LEU A 85 -4.43 -12.74 -4.93
C LEU A 85 -5.59 -11.90 -4.40
N PHE A 86 -6.67 -12.56 -3.94
CA PHE A 86 -7.80 -11.86 -3.37
C PHE A 86 -7.42 -11.03 -2.14
N TYR A 87 -6.59 -11.61 -1.25
CA TYR A 87 -6.04 -10.90 -0.09
C TYR A 87 -5.27 -9.66 -0.50
N TYR A 88 -4.33 -9.79 -1.46
CA TYR A 88 -3.51 -8.70 -1.96
C TYR A 88 -4.36 -7.56 -2.52
N ILE A 89 -5.30 -7.86 -3.43
CA ILE A 89 -6.16 -6.86 -4.07
C ILE A 89 -7.10 -6.19 -3.06
N LEU A 90 -7.76 -6.96 -2.20
CA LEU A 90 -8.70 -6.40 -1.22
C LEU A 90 -7.98 -5.47 -0.23
N CYS A 91 -6.80 -5.86 0.25
CA CYS A 91 -6.03 -5.03 1.18
C CYS A 91 -5.48 -3.78 0.52
N GLY A 92 -5.10 -3.85 -0.76
CA GLY A 92 -4.74 -2.66 -1.54
C GLY A 92 -5.92 -1.70 -1.69
N ILE A 93 -7.09 -2.17 -2.14
CA ILE A 93 -8.30 -1.33 -2.22
C ILE A 93 -8.63 -0.73 -0.85
N GLY A 94 -8.57 -1.53 0.23
CA GLY A 94 -8.79 -1.06 1.60
C GLY A 94 -7.79 0.02 2.03
N ALA A 95 -6.52 -0.11 1.66
CA ALA A 95 -5.50 0.91 1.88
C ALA A 95 -5.84 2.23 1.17
N GLY A 96 -6.24 2.17 -0.09
CA GLY A 96 -6.67 3.33 -0.87
C GLY A 96 -7.88 4.03 -0.25
N LEU A 97 -8.89 3.28 0.17
CA LEU A 97 -10.08 3.84 0.83
C LEU A 97 -9.77 4.55 2.15
N ILE A 98 -8.86 3.98 2.96
CA ILE A 98 -8.44 4.63 4.22
C ILE A 98 -7.65 5.91 3.92
N GLN A 99 -6.78 5.88 2.91
CA GLN A 99 -6.02 7.05 2.49
C GLN A 99 -6.93 8.17 1.99
N GLU A 100 -7.92 7.86 1.16
CA GLU A 100 -8.93 8.82 0.70
C GLU A 100 -9.71 9.42 1.86
N GLY A 101 -10.08 8.60 2.86
CA GLY A 101 -10.71 9.09 4.08
C GLY A 101 -9.85 10.08 4.86
N VAL A 102 -8.54 9.81 4.96
CA VAL A 102 -7.58 10.71 5.64
C VAL A 102 -7.43 12.02 4.87
N GLN A 103 -7.26 11.94 3.55
CA GLN A 103 -7.18 13.12 2.68
C GLN A 103 -8.47 13.96 2.74
N TYR A 104 -9.63 13.30 2.83
CA TYR A 104 -10.91 13.98 2.96
C TYR A 104 -11.03 14.73 4.29
N ILE A 105 -10.59 14.12 5.39
CA ILE A 105 -10.54 14.78 6.70
C ILE A 105 -9.63 16.01 6.61
N GLN A 106 -8.41 15.85 6.08
CA GLN A 106 -7.48 16.95 5.90
C GLN A 106 -8.08 18.07 5.05
N TYR A 107 -8.75 17.73 3.94
CA TYR A 107 -9.42 18.71 3.09
C TYR A 107 -10.45 19.51 3.88
N VAL A 108 -11.36 18.84 4.59
CA VAL A 108 -12.43 19.52 5.33
C VAL A 108 -11.88 20.37 6.47
N THR A 109 -10.89 19.87 7.22
CA THR A 109 -10.38 20.56 8.42
C THR A 109 -9.36 21.66 8.14
N GLU A 110 -8.59 21.53 7.05
CA GLU A 110 -7.44 22.41 6.79
C GLU A 110 -7.56 23.15 5.46
N LEU A 111 -8.08 22.54 4.39
CA LEU A 111 -7.96 23.10 3.03
C LEU A 111 -9.22 23.80 2.53
N SER A 112 -10.41 23.38 2.99
CA SER A 112 -11.71 23.77 2.43
C SER A 112 -12.01 25.27 2.47
N HIS A 113 -11.29 26.04 3.29
CA HIS A 113 -11.45 27.48 3.43
C HIS A 113 -10.55 28.30 2.47
N TYR A 114 -9.65 27.66 1.74
CA TYR A 114 -8.70 28.32 0.85
C TYR A 114 -9.09 28.15 -0.61
N ALA A 115 -9.06 29.25 -1.38
CA ALA A 115 -9.28 29.21 -2.83
C ALA A 115 -8.01 28.86 -3.62
N GLN A 116 -6.84 29.04 -3.02
CA GLN A 116 -5.54 28.87 -3.63
C GLN A 116 -4.51 28.38 -2.59
N VAL A 117 -3.50 27.64 -3.04
CA VAL A 117 -2.47 27.05 -2.19
C VAL A 117 -1.10 27.48 -2.69
N ASN A 118 -0.20 27.87 -1.77
CA ASN A 118 1.19 28.15 -2.08
C ASN A 118 2.01 26.86 -1.94
N ILE A 119 2.55 26.36 -3.05
CA ILE A 119 3.33 25.12 -3.12
C ILE A 119 4.84 25.36 -3.07
N GLY A 120 5.28 26.58 -2.72
CA GLY A 120 6.68 27.00 -2.64
C GLY A 120 7.28 27.45 -3.98
N THR A 121 6.86 26.87 -5.10
CA THR A 121 7.25 27.30 -6.46
C THR A 121 6.28 28.30 -7.09
N GLY A 122 5.09 28.46 -6.51
CA GLY A 122 4.04 29.33 -7.00
C GLY A 122 2.76 29.20 -6.17
N VAL A 123 1.77 30.02 -6.50
CA VAL A 123 0.42 29.93 -5.94
C VAL A 123 -0.50 29.38 -7.03
N ILE A 124 -1.16 28.26 -6.73
CA ILE A 124 -2.04 27.56 -7.67
C ILE A 124 -3.48 27.52 -7.14
N PRO A 125 -4.51 27.45 -8.01
CA PRO A 125 -5.88 27.25 -7.60
C PRO A 125 -6.07 25.95 -6.80
N MET A 126 -7.03 25.94 -5.86
CA MET A 126 -7.34 24.74 -5.06
C MET A 126 -7.67 23.52 -5.95
N GLU A 127 -8.41 23.72 -7.04
CA GLU A 127 -8.76 22.65 -7.99
C GLU A 127 -7.52 21.93 -8.55
N GLU A 128 -6.48 22.69 -8.93
CA GLU A 128 -5.21 22.13 -9.40
C GLU A 128 -4.47 21.41 -8.27
N TYR A 129 -4.47 21.97 -7.06
CA TYR A 129 -3.87 21.35 -5.89
C TYR A 129 -4.52 20.00 -5.53
N LEU A 130 -5.85 19.88 -5.64
CA LEU A 130 -6.55 18.61 -5.39
C LEU A 130 -6.12 17.51 -6.37
N ASN A 131 -5.87 17.85 -7.64
CA ASN A 131 -5.34 16.90 -8.62
C ASN A 131 -3.90 16.44 -8.28
N MET A 132 -3.13 17.26 -7.57
CA MET A 132 -1.79 16.89 -7.09
C MET A 132 -1.82 15.95 -5.87
N MET A 133 -2.94 15.84 -5.16
CA MET A 133 -3.11 14.90 -4.04
C MET A 133 -3.29 13.47 -4.56
N THR A 134 -2.21 12.91 -5.11
CA THR A 134 -2.21 11.61 -5.77
C THR A 134 -1.43 10.57 -4.96
N THR A 135 -2.06 9.42 -4.70
CA THR A 135 -1.44 8.28 -4.02
C THR A 135 -0.99 7.23 -5.05
N VAL A 136 0.21 6.68 -4.86
CA VAL A 136 0.75 5.57 -5.65
C VAL A 136 1.42 4.53 -4.76
N GLY A 137 1.36 3.26 -5.14
CA GLY A 137 2.16 2.21 -4.51
C GLY A 137 1.38 0.96 -4.15
N ALA A 138 2.05 -0.18 -4.29
CA ALA A 138 1.60 -1.49 -3.81
C ALA A 138 1.63 -1.61 -2.27
N SER A 139 2.22 -0.64 -1.58
CA SER A 139 2.69 -0.76 -0.20
C SER A 139 1.59 -1.09 0.80
N GLY A 140 0.36 -0.58 0.64
CA GLY A 140 -0.78 -0.98 1.47
C GLY A 140 -1.02 -2.49 1.48
N ALA A 141 -1.00 -3.13 0.30
CA ALA A 141 -1.10 -4.58 0.17
C ALA A 141 0.15 -5.31 0.70
N VAL A 142 1.33 -4.72 0.55
CA VAL A 142 2.59 -5.26 1.09
C VAL A 142 2.60 -5.26 2.62
N TYR A 143 2.15 -4.20 3.27
CA TYR A 143 2.01 -4.16 4.73
C TYR A 143 0.99 -5.18 5.23
N ALA A 144 -0.08 -5.43 4.46
CA ALA A 144 -1.00 -6.54 4.73
C ALA A 144 -0.30 -7.91 4.61
N ILE A 145 0.57 -8.12 3.61
CA ILE A 145 1.42 -9.32 3.51
C ILE A 145 2.31 -9.48 4.76
N LEU A 146 2.95 -8.40 5.22
CA LEU A 146 3.78 -8.44 6.44
C LEU A 146 2.94 -8.83 7.65
N LEU A 147 1.76 -8.20 7.81
CA LEU A 147 0.80 -8.55 8.85
C LEU A 147 0.42 -10.03 8.80
N ALA A 148 0.00 -10.53 7.64
CA ALA A 148 -0.38 -11.91 7.44
C ALA A 148 0.74 -12.87 7.85
N PHE A 149 1.98 -12.55 7.45
CA PHE A 149 3.15 -13.33 7.83
C PHE A 149 3.36 -13.33 9.35
N GLY A 150 3.28 -12.16 10.01
CA GLY A 150 3.40 -12.06 11.46
C GLY A 150 2.29 -12.79 12.23
N MET A 151 1.08 -12.87 11.66
CA MET A 151 -0.07 -13.56 12.25
C MET A 151 -0.05 -15.07 12.07
N LEU A 152 0.48 -15.57 10.95
CA LEU A 152 0.53 -17.00 10.62
C LEU A 152 1.82 -17.66 11.10
N PHE A 153 2.93 -16.92 11.06
CA PHE A 153 4.26 -17.41 11.43
C PHE A 153 4.88 -16.59 12.57
N PRO A 154 4.17 -16.37 13.69
CA PRO A 154 4.53 -15.37 14.71
C PRO A 154 5.89 -15.60 15.38
N ASN A 155 6.38 -16.85 15.40
CA ASN A 155 7.64 -17.22 16.02
C ASN A 155 8.79 -17.40 15.02
N ASN A 156 8.54 -17.25 13.71
CA ASN A 156 9.60 -17.29 12.72
C ASN A 156 10.59 -16.15 12.95
N ARG A 157 11.88 -16.46 12.84
CA ARG A 157 12.99 -15.56 13.12
C ARG A 157 13.43 -14.89 11.82
N LEU A 158 13.34 -13.56 11.79
CA LEU A 158 13.75 -12.72 10.66
C LEU A 158 15.06 -12.02 10.99
N PHE A 159 16.04 -12.12 10.09
CA PHE A 159 17.24 -11.29 10.14
C PHE A 159 16.97 -10.00 9.37
N ILE A 160 17.08 -8.88 10.06
CA ILE A 160 16.83 -7.55 9.50
C ILE A 160 18.15 -6.80 9.59
N PHE A 161 18.77 -6.54 8.45
CA PHE A 161 19.98 -5.73 8.42
C PHE A 161 19.67 -4.31 8.95
N PRO A 162 20.51 -3.71 9.82
CA PRO A 162 21.81 -4.19 10.31
C PRO A 162 21.78 -4.89 11.68
N LEU A 163 20.61 -5.29 12.18
CA LEU A 163 20.49 -5.87 13.52
C LEU A 163 21.22 -7.23 13.59
N PRO A 164 22.14 -7.43 14.55
CA PRO A 164 22.97 -8.64 14.61
C PRO A 164 22.25 -9.86 15.19
N PHE A 165 20.99 -9.70 15.62
CA PHE A 165 20.16 -10.77 16.17
C PHE A 165 18.82 -10.87 15.43
N PRO A 166 18.27 -12.09 15.29
CA PRO A 166 17.00 -12.27 14.64
C PRO A 166 15.83 -11.81 15.52
N ILE A 167 14.81 -11.21 14.89
CA ILE A 167 13.57 -10.78 15.55
C ILE A 167 12.43 -11.72 15.15
N LYS A 168 11.55 -12.05 16.10
CA LYS A 168 10.34 -12.84 15.79
C LYS A 168 9.38 -12.01 14.92
N ALA A 169 8.79 -12.62 13.91
CA ALA A 169 7.91 -11.97 12.95
C ALA A 169 6.80 -11.12 13.61
N LYS A 170 6.19 -11.60 14.70
CA LYS A 170 5.16 -10.83 15.43
C LYS A 170 5.66 -9.48 15.95
N PHE A 171 6.88 -9.43 16.48
CA PHE A 171 7.46 -8.19 17.01
C PHE A 171 7.90 -7.26 15.90
N PHE A 172 8.42 -7.84 14.81
CA PHE A 172 8.74 -7.08 13.61
C PHE A 172 7.52 -6.34 13.06
N VAL A 173 6.40 -7.05 12.89
CA VAL A 173 5.16 -6.48 12.36
C VAL A 173 4.53 -5.45 13.31
N ILE A 174 4.50 -5.73 14.61
CA ILE A 174 4.01 -4.76 15.61
C ILE A 174 4.87 -3.50 15.61
N GLY A 175 6.19 -3.65 15.56
CA GLY A 175 7.12 -2.53 15.49
C GLY A 175 6.93 -1.68 14.24
N TYR A 176 6.81 -2.31 13.06
CA TYR A 176 6.50 -1.59 11.82
C TYR A 176 5.16 -0.85 11.89
N ALA A 177 4.09 -1.49 12.37
CA ALA A 177 2.80 -0.83 12.55
C ALA A 177 2.87 0.39 13.48
N ALA A 178 3.65 0.29 14.57
CA ALA A 178 3.84 1.40 15.50
C ALA A 178 4.64 2.56 14.87
N ILE A 179 5.66 2.26 14.08
CA ILE A 179 6.44 3.26 13.34
C ILE A 179 5.54 3.97 12.33
N GLU A 180 4.75 3.23 11.55
CA GLU A 180 3.81 3.82 10.58
C GLU A 180 2.79 4.75 11.25
N LEU A 181 2.21 4.31 12.38
CA LEU A 181 1.27 5.13 13.13
C LEU A 181 1.94 6.40 13.66
N TRP A 182 3.14 6.27 14.23
CA TRP A 182 3.89 7.43 14.70
C TRP A 182 4.21 8.39 13.56
N SER A 183 4.73 7.91 12.43
CA SER A 183 5.08 8.77 11.29
C SER A 183 3.86 9.45 10.68
N GLY A 184 2.74 8.73 10.52
CA GLY A 184 1.49 9.31 10.06
C GLY A 184 0.93 10.41 10.98
N LEU A 185 1.10 10.26 12.31
CA LEU A 185 0.68 11.26 13.29
C LEU A 185 1.67 12.43 13.42
N ALA A 186 2.96 12.17 13.24
CA ALA A 186 3.99 13.21 13.32
C ALA A 186 3.90 14.21 12.16
N ASN A 187 3.36 13.77 11.01
CA ASN A 187 3.11 14.59 9.81
C ASN A 187 4.28 15.55 9.50
N SER A 188 5.48 14.97 9.39
CA SER A 188 6.73 15.74 9.28
C SER A 188 6.85 16.40 7.91
N ALA A 189 7.28 17.66 7.88
CA ALA A 189 7.50 18.38 6.63
C ALA A 189 8.53 17.66 5.74
N GLY A 190 8.14 17.33 4.50
CA GLY A 190 8.96 16.60 3.53
C GLY A 190 8.74 15.09 3.49
N ASP A 191 7.92 14.55 4.40
CA ASP A 191 7.44 13.18 4.31
C ASP A 191 6.32 13.07 3.25
N ASN A 192 6.52 12.21 2.26
CA ASN A 192 5.58 11.98 1.16
C ASN A 192 5.03 10.55 1.18
N VAL A 193 5.13 9.86 2.32
CA VAL A 193 4.67 8.48 2.47
C VAL A 193 3.22 8.46 2.96
N ALA A 194 2.37 7.69 2.28
CA ALA A 194 0.98 7.46 2.67
C ALA A 194 0.87 6.46 3.84
N HIS A 195 1.36 6.84 5.03
CA HIS A 195 1.42 5.98 6.22
C HIS A 195 0.07 5.38 6.62
N PHE A 196 -1.01 6.14 6.50
CA PHE A 196 -2.36 5.64 6.79
C PHE A 196 -2.86 4.63 5.76
N ALA A 197 -2.39 4.68 4.51
CA ALA A 197 -2.63 3.64 3.53
C ALA A 197 -2.01 2.31 3.99
N HIS A 198 -0.78 2.33 4.53
CA HIS A 198 -0.12 1.13 5.05
C HIS A 198 -0.92 0.50 6.20
N LEU A 199 -1.31 1.32 7.18
CA LEU A 199 -2.15 0.89 8.30
C LEU A 199 -3.53 0.41 7.85
N GLY A 200 -4.13 1.07 6.84
CA GLY A 200 -5.39 0.67 6.24
C GLY A 200 -5.31 -0.71 5.60
N GLY A 201 -4.23 -0.99 4.86
CA GLY A 201 -3.96 -2.31 4.30
C GLY A 201 -3.83 -3.38 5.39
N MET A 202 -3.11 -3.09 6.48
CA MET A 202 -3.02 -3.98 7.63
C MET A 202 -4.40 -4.21 8.28
N LEU A 203 -5.21 -3.16 8.47
CA LEU A 203 -6.54 -3.29 9.08
C LEU A 203 -7.45 -4.21 8.26
N PHE A 204 -7.54 -4.01 6.95
CA PHE A 204 -8.33 -4.87 6.07
C PHE A 204 -7.77 -6.30 6.05
N GLY A 205 -6.45 -6.44 6.05
CA GLY A 205 -5.77 -7.73 6.15
C GLY A 205 -6.09 -8.48 7.43
N LEU A 206 -6.12 -7.79 8.57
CA LEU A 206 -6.49 -8.33 9.87
C LEU A 206 -7.93 -8.83 9.86
N ILE A 207 -8.86 -7.97 9.41
CA ILE A 207 -10.29 -8.29 9.33
C ILE A 207 -10.50 -9.53 8.47
N LEU A 208 -9.87 -9.60 7.30
CA LEU A 208 -10.04 -10.73 6.38
C LEU A 208 -9.48 -12.04 6.96
N ILE A 209 -8.32 -12.03 7.61
CA ILE A 209 -7.75 -13.21 8.27
C ILE A 209 -8.66 -13.67 9.40
N LEU A 210 -9.15 -12.76 10.24
CA LEU A 210 -10.06 -13.10 11.35
C LEU A 210 -11.37 -13.69 10.82
N TYR A 211 -11.92 -13.12 9.74
CA TYR A 211 -13.11 -13.65 9.07
C TYR A 211 -12.87 -15.08 8.57
N TRP A 212 -11.75 -15.35 7.90
CA TRP A 212 -11.40 -16.69 7.42
C TRP A 212 -11.21 -17.68 8.58
N ARG A 213 -10.56 -17.27 9.69
CA ARG A 213 -10.40 -18.09 10.91
C ARG A 213 -11.75 -18.52 11.48
N LYS A 214 -12.67 -17.57 11.63
CA LYS A 214 -14.02 -17.86 12.15
C LYS A 214 -14.76 -18.84 11.24
N LYS A 215 -14.77 -18.60 9.92
CA LYS A 215 -15.44 -19.49 8.95
C LYS A 215 -14.81 -20.89 8.94
N SER A 216 -13.50 -20.97 9.14
CA SER A 216 -12.81 -22.26 9.20
C SER A 216 -13.22 -23.11 10.39
N ASN A 217 -13.26 -22.51 11.58
CA ASN A 217 -13.63 -23.23 12.80
C ASN A 217 -15.06 -23.77 12.73
N ASN A 218 -15.93 -23.09 11.98
CA ASN A 218 -17.32 -23.53 11.76
C ASN A 218 -17.47 -24.64 10.71
N ASN A 219 -16.51 -24.76 9.78
CA ASN A 219 -16.58 -25.69 8.64
C ASN A 219 -15.46 -26.76 8.64
N GLY A 220 -14.68 -26.86 9.71
CA GLY A 220 -13.73 -27.95 9.99
C GLY A 220 -12.46 -28.06 9.12
N THR A 221 -12.17 -27.16 8.18
CA THR A 221 -11.15 -27.45 7.14
C THR A 221 -10.41 -26.24 6.52
N TYR A 222 -9.75 -25.33 7.26
CA TYR A 222 -8.94 -24.28 6.59
C TYR A 222 -7.70 -23.73 7.33
N TYR A 223 -7.30 -24.29 8.47
CA TYR A 223 -6.05 -23.94 9.18
C TYR A 223 -5.38 -25.20 9.71
N SER A 224 -5.05 -26.12 8.81
CA SER A 224 -4.23 -27.30 9.08
C SER A 224 -2.92 -27.17 8.33
#